data_AF-A0A7V3T5T9-F1
#
_entry.id   AF-A0A7V3T5T9-F1
#
_cell.length_a   1.000
_cell.length_b   1.000
_cell.length_c   1.000
_cell.angle_alpha   90.00
_cell.angle_beta   90.00
_cell.angle_gamma   90.00
#
_symmetry.space_group_name_H-M   'P 1'
#
loop_
_entity.id
_entity.type
_entity.pdbx_description
1 polymer ?
#
loop_
_entity_poly.entity_id
_entity_poly.type
_entity_poly.pdbx_seq_one_letter_code
_entity_poly.pdbx_strand_id
1 'polypeptide(L)'
;MLMFRPCIDLHEGKVKQIVGATLRDDPGQVRTHFVSDRPAAWYAELYRRDGLKGGHVIMLGPGNEAAARSALAAYPGGLQIGGGIHLDNAREWLEAGASHVIVTSWVFHEGRVDWDRLAALVKAVGRQRLVLDLSCRRRGTDYFVVTDRWQKFTQETIRPELLERLAQWCDEFLIHAVDVEGLCRGIDAELVEKLGRWTPIPTTYAGGARSLADLEEVTRLGQGRIDLTIGSALDIFGGTGVRYADAVAFNRRCMQMR
;
A
#
# COMPACT_ATOMS: atom_id res chain seq x y z
N MET A 1 -8.23 9.15 -13.34
CA MET A 1 -7.59 8.27 -14.35
C MET A 1 -6.40 7.62 -13.69
N LEU A 2 -6.33 6.30 -13.76
CA LEU A 2 -5.61 5.49 -12.79
C LEU A 2 -4.14 5.36 -13.11
N MET A 3 -3.38 5.04 -12.07
CA MET A 3 -1.95 4.90 -12.13
C MET A 3 -1.52 3.56 -11.53
N PHE A 4 -0.60 2.90 -12.21
CA PHE A 4 0.36 2.05 -11.53
C PHE A 4 1.04 2.86 -10.42
N ARG A 5 1.00 2.34 -9.19
CA ARG A 5 1.72 2.90 -8.05
C ARG A 5 2.86 1.98 -7.63
N PRO A 6 4.10 2.51 -7.50
CA PRO A 6 5.22 1.68 -7.08
C PRO A 6 5.22 1.43 -5.57
N CYS A 7 5.86 0.35 -5.12
CA CYS A 7 6.07 0.06 -3.70
C CYS A 7 7.54 -0.22 -3.39
N ILE A 8 7.95 0.00 -2.14
CA ILE A 8 9.24 -0.41 -1.57
C ILE A 8 8.98 -1.05 -0.21
N ASP A 9 8.99 -2.37 -0.17
CA ASP A 9 8.83 -3.12 1.07
C ASP A 9 10.19 -3.36 1.72
N LEU A 10 10.32 -2.97 2.99
CA LEU A 10 11.54 -3.03 3.77
C LEU A 10 11.42 -4.06 4.88
N HIS A 11 12.41 -4.93 5.01
CA HIS A 11 12.55 -5.83 6.14
C HIS A 11 14.03 -5.94 6.52
N GLU A 12 14.35 -5.71 7.79
CA GLU A 12 15.73 -5.64 8.31
C GLU A 12 16.62 -4.68 7.49
N GLY A 13 16.06 -3.53 7.10
CA GLY A 13 16.76 -2.47 6.38
C GLY A 13 17.06 -2.79 4.90
N LYS A 14 16.53 -3.91 4.37
CA LYS A 14 16.70 -4.31 2.97
C LYS A 14 15.37 -4.29 2.23
N VAL A 15 15.43 -3.97 0.94
CA VAL A 15 14.28 -4.09 0.05
C VAL A 15 14.01 -5.56 -0.21
N LYS A 16 12.83 -6.05 0.18
CA LYS A 16 12.41 -7.43 0.01
C LYS A 16 11.03 -7.51 -0.61
N GLN A 17 10.75 -8.58 -1.34
CA GLN A 17 9.38 -8.95 -1.71
C GLN A 17 8.98 -10.19 -0.92
N ILE A 18 7.88 -10.12 -0.19
CA ILE A 18 7.46 -11.14 0.78
C ILE A 18 6.15 -11.80 0.32
N VAL A 19 6.01 -13.11 0.58
CA VAL A 19 4.72 -13.80 0.45
C VAL A 19 3.87 -13.44 1.66
N GLY A 20 2.71 -12.81 1.45
CA GLY A 20 1.92 -12.24 2.55
C GLY A 20 1.58 -13.23 3.68
N ALA A 21 1.29 -14.50 3.34
CA ALA A 21 0.94 -15.53 4.32
C ALA A 21 2.07 -16.00 5.26
N THR A 22 3.28 -15.42 5.20
CA THR A 22 4.46 -15.92 5.93
C THR A 22 5.00 -15.03 7.04
N LEU A 23 4.36 -13.88 7.31
CA LEU A 23 4.66 -13.05 8.48
C LEU A 23 4.11 -13.72 9.76
N ARG A 24 4.88 -14.65 10.33
CA ARG A 24 4.60 -15.28 11.64
C ARG A 24 5.59 -14.76 12.69
N ASP A 25 5.26 -14.94 13.98
CA ASP A 25 6.11 -14.56 15.12
C ASP A 25 7.45 -15.32 15.21
N ASP A 26 7.71 -16.27 14.30
CA ASP A 26 8.96 -17.00 14.22
C ASP A 26 9.91 -16.34 13.21
N PRO A 27 11.04 -15.74 13.65
CA PRO A 27 11.99 -15.01 12.79
C PRO A 27 12.60 -15.84 11.65
N GLY A 28 12.39 -17.15 11.61
CA GLY A 28 13.00 -18.07 10.64
C GLY A 28 12.18 -18.39 9.38
N GLN A 29 10.93 -17.91 9.23
CA GLN A 29 10.02 -18.42 8.17
C GLN A 29 9.39 -17.40 7.22
N VAL A 30 9.85 -16.14 7.20
CA VAL A 30 9.39 -15.20 6.18
C VAL A 30 9.88 -15.66 4.81
N ARG A 31 8.98 -16.16 3.95
CA ARG A 31 9.33 -16.55 2.58
C ARG A 31 9.48 -15.30 1.75
N THR A 32 10.72 -15.01 1.38
CA THR A 32 11.07 -13.91 0.48
C THR A 32 11.10 -14.42 -0.95
N HIS A 33 10.38 -13.75 -1.85
CA HIS A 33 10.55 -13.94 -3.29
C HIS A 33 11.87 -13.35 -3.77
N PHE A 34 12.31 -12.27 -3.14
CA PHE A 34 13.46 -11.50 -3.58
C PHE A 34 14.04 -10.69 -2.42
N VAL A 35 15.36 -10.58 -2.39
CA VAL A 35 16.10 -9.62 -1.55
C VAL A 35 16.97 -8.82 -2.51
N SER A 36 16.79 -7.50 -2.52
CA SER A 36 17.52 -6.64 -3.44
C SER A 36 18.96 -6.40 -2.99
N ASP A 37 19.87 -6.39 -3.95
CA ASP A 37 21.23 -5.84 -3.79
C ASP A 37 21.25 -4.30 -3.91
N ARG A 38 20.13 -3.69 -4.31
CA ARG A 38 19.99 -2.23 -4.43
C ARG A 38 19.41 -1.64 -3.14
N PRO A 39 19.92 -0.47 -2.69
CA PRO A 39 19.36 0.22 -1.54
C PRO A 39 17.99 0.82 -1.87
N ALA A 40 17.18 1.11 -0.84
CA ALA A 40 15.86 1.71 -0.99
C ALA A 40 15.86 3.05 -1.76
N ALA A 41 16.88 3.89 -1.55
CA ALA A 41 17.06 5.14 -2.30
C ALA A 41 17.21 4.93 -3.82
N TRP A 42 17.77 3.81 -4.27
CA TRP A 42 17.89 3.53 -5.70
C TRP A 42 16.51 3.39 -6.36
N TYR A 43 15.59 2.71 -5.69
CA TYR A 43 14.20 2.56 -6.14
C TYR A 43 13.45 3.89 -6.10
N ALA A 44 13.61 4.66 -5.02
CA ALA A 44 12.98 5.98 -4.91
C ALA A 44 13.47 6.94 -6.01
N GLU A 45 14.77 6.96 -6.31
CA GLU A 45 15.34 7.77 -7.39
C GLU A 45 14.85 7.31 -8.77
N LEU A 46 14.72 6.00 -8.98
CA LEU A 46 14.12 5.43 -10.18
C LEU A 46 12.69 5.94 -10.38
N TYR A 47 11.86 5.87 -9.33
CA TYR A 47 10.48 6.35 -9.36
C TYR A 47 10.39 7.87 -9.54
N ARG A 48 11.33 8.63 -8.95
CA ARG A 48 11.45 10.08 -9.13
C ARG A 48 11.73 10.46 -10.57
N ARG A 49 12.72 9.80 -11.19
CA ARG A 49 13.09 10.02 -12.58
C ARG A 49 11.91 9.78 -13.53
N ASP A 50 11.10 8.77 -13.23
CA ASP A 50 9.93 8.42 -14.04
C ASP A 50 8.63 9.15 -13.64
N GLY A 51 8.69 10.04 -12.63
CA GLY A 51 7.58 10.89 -12.21
C GLY A 51 6.46 10.16 -11.48
N LEU A 52 6.71 8.97 -10.94
CA LEU A 52 5.70 8.16 -10.25
C LEU A 52 5.45 8.70 -8.84
N LYS A 53 4.27 9.22 -8.54
CA LYS A 53 3.89 9.73 -7.21
C LYS A 53 2.86 8.83 -6.54
N GLY A 54 2.76 8.93 -5.22
CA GLY A 54 1.75 8.23 -4.43
C GLY A 54 2.05 6.74 -4.21
N GLY A 55 3.21 6.27 -4.67
CA GLY A 55 3.75 4.98 -4.26
C GLY A 55 4.14 4.98 -2.78
N HIS A 56 4.33 3.80 -2.21
CA HIS A 56 4.53 3.65 -0.77
C HIS A 56 5.82 2.91 -0.40
N VAL A 57 6.40 3.29 0.73
CA VAL A 57 7.44 2.54 1.44
C VAL A 57 6.78 1.88 2.64
N ILE A 58 6.93 0.57 2.83
CA ILE A 58 6.34 -0.16 3.96
C ILE A 58 7.45 -0.79 4.81
N MET A 59 7.48 -0.42 6.09
CA MET A 59 8.38 -1.02 7.08
C MET A 59 7.75 -2.27 7.68
N LEU A 60 8.28 -3.43 7.30
CA LEU A 60 7.85 -4.74 7.78
C LEU A 60 8.76 -5.15 8.94
N GLY A 61 8.31 -4.85 10.16
CA GLY A 61 9.06 -5.11 11.39
C GLY A 61 10.11 -4.04 11.72
N PRO A 62 10.94 -4.27 12.75
CA PRO A 62 11.95 -3.31 13.22
C PRO A 62 13.18 -3.24 12.30
N GLY A 63 13.98 -2.17 12.43
CA GLY A 63 15.29 -2.03 11.78
C GLY A 63 15.22 -1.51 10.34
N ASN A 64 14.10 -0.91 9.95
CA ASN A 64 13.86 -0.40 8.60
C ASN A 64 14.05 1.12 8.49
N GLU A 65 14.20 1.82 9.61
CA GLU A 65 14.07 3.27 9.71
C GLU A 65 15.12 4.00 8.86
N ALA A 66 16.37 3.55 8.90
CA ALA A 66 17.45 4.14 8.10
C ALA A 66 17.20 3.98 6.59
N ALA A 67 16.74 2.80 6.15
CA ALA A 67 16.43 2.52 4.75
C ALA A 67 15.20 3.33 4.28
N ALA A 68 14.17 3.43 5.12
CA ALA A 68 12.97 4.23 4.85
C ALA A 68 13.35 5.71 4.68
N ARG A 69 14.10 6.29 5.62
CA ARG A 69 14.58 7.68 5.52
C ARG A 69 15.41 7.91 4.26
N SER A 70 16.26 6.95 3.88
CA SER A 70 17.05 7.02 2.65
C SER A 70 16.17 7.09 1.39
N ALA A 71 15.09 6.28 1.33
CA ALA A 71 14.13 6.35 0.22
C ALA A 71 13.36 7.67 0.18
N LEU A 72 12.87 8.15 1.33
CA LEU A 72 12.11 9.40 1.41
C LEU A 72 12.97 10.62 1.05
N ALA A 73 14.23 10.66 1.50
CA ALA A 73 15.17 11.71 1.15
C ALA A 73 15.54 11.73 -0.34
N ALA A 74 15.56 10.56 -1.00
CA ALA A 74 15.81 10.46 -2.43
C ALA A 74 14.62 10.96 -3.28
N TYR A 75 13.39 10.92 -2.75
CA TYR A 75 12.22 11.49 -3.43
C TYR A 75 11.28 12.24 -2.47
N PRO A 76 11.67 13.43 -1.99
CA PRO A 76 10.87 14.21 -1.06
C PRO A 76 9.50 14.56 -1.63
N GLY A 77 8.44 14.25 -0.88
CA GLY A 77 7.05 14.43 -1.28
C GLY A 77 6.57 13.49 -2.40
N GLY A 78 7.38 12.51 -2.81
CA GLY A 78 7.01 11.55 -3.86
C GLY A 78 6.34 10.28 -3.35
N LEU A 79 6.81 9.78 -2.20
CA LEU A 79 6.40 8.50 -1.62
C LEU A 79 5.64 8.67 -0.31
N GLN A 80 4.78 7.71 0.01
CA GLN A 80 4.10 7.55 1.29
C GLN A 80 4.91 6.58 2.18
N ILE A 81 4.68 6.58 3.50
CA ILE A 81 5.37 5.68 4.44
C ILE A 81 4.42 5.00 5.41
N GLY A 82 4.51 3.68 5.52
CA GLY A 82 3.73 2.85 6.43
C GLY A 82 4.57 1.85 7.22
N GLY A 83 3.92 1.17 8.16
CA GLY A 83 4.54 0.22 9.07
C GLY A 83 4.96 0.88 10.39
N GLY A 84 4.31 0.52 11.49
CA GLY A 84 4.65 1.07 12.82
C GLY A 84 4.36 2.57 13.00
N ILE A 85 3.53 3.18 12.16
CA ILE A 85 3.13 4.59 12.30
C ILE A 85 2.18 4.75 13.49
N HIS A 86 2.43 5.73 14.34
CA HIS A 86 1.59 6.16 15.47
C HIS A 86 1.71 7.67 15.70
N LEU A 87 0.92 8.21 16.62
CA LEU A 87 0.87 9.66 16.89
C LEU A 87 2.24 10.30 17.10
N ASP A 88 3.11 9.65 17.87
CA ASP A 88 4.38 10.26 18.30
C ASP A 88 5.44 10.29 17.20
N ASN A 89 5.36 9.42 16.19
CA ASN A 89 6.35 9.35 15.10
C ASN A 89 5.84 9.91 13.77
N ALA A 90 4.53 10.11 13.60
CA ALA A 90 3.95 10.46 12.31
C ALA A 90 4.48 11.78 11.72
N ARG A 91 4.70 12.81 12.57
CA ARG A 91 5.25 14.10 12.11
C ARG A 91 6.69 13.97 11.61
N GLU A 92 7.51 13.21 12.33
CA GLU A 92 8.91 13.00 11.98
C GLU A 92 9.07 12.35 10.59
N TRP A 93 8.15 11.44 10.24
CA TRP A 93 8.14 10.80 8.92
C TRP A 93 7.78 11.76 7.78
N LEU A 94 6.86 12.69 8.02
CA LEU A 94 6.54 13.75 7.05
C LEU A 94 7.72 14.72 6.88
N GLU A 95 8.37 15.09 7.99
CA GLU A 95 9.58 15.92 7.98
C GLU A 95 10.75 15.23 7.27
N ALA A 96 10.83 13.89 7.34
CA ALA A 96 11.80 13.08 6.62
C ALA A 96 11.55 12.99 5.10
N GLY A 97 10.47 13.60 4.60
CA GLY A 97 10.18 13.69 3.16
C GLY A 97 9.02 12.82 2.69
N ALA A 98 8.30 12.14 3.57
CA ALA A 98 7.07 11.45 3.17
C ALA A 98 5.99 12.45 2.74
N SER A 99 5.30 12.13 1.66
CA SER A 99 4.09 12.85 1.23
C SER A 99 2.93 12.64 2.21
N HIS A 100 2.77 11.40 2.68
CA HIS A 100 1.75 10.96 3.61
C HIS A 100 2.31 9.90 4.54
N VAL A 101 1.70 9.78 5.71
CA VAL A 101 1.85 8.60 6.57
C VAL A 101 0.68 7.64 6.36
N ILE A 102 0.97 6.35 6.35
CA ILE A 102 0.02 5.26 6.20
C ILE A 102 -0.15 4.59 7.57
N VAL A 103 -1.36 4.54 8.08
CA VAL A 103 -1.65 3.92 9.38
C VAL A 103 -2.65 2.78 9.25
N THR A 104 -2.37 1.70 10.00
CA THR A 104 -3.18 0.47 10.04
C THR A 104 -3.51 0.14 11.50
N SER A 105 -2.74 -0.75 12.13
CA SER A 105 -3.03 -1.34 13.45
C SER A 105 -3.13 -0.34 14.62
N TRP A 106 -2.53 0.84 14.52
CA TRP A 106 -2.61 1.82 15.61
C TRP A 106 -4.00 2.45 15.76
N VAL A 107 -4.73 2.64 14.65
CA VAL A 107 -6.12 3.15 14.64
C VAL A 107 -7.16 2.03 14.67
N PHE A 108 -6.78 0.79 14.39
CA PHE A 108 -7.63 -0.39 14.57
C PHE A 108 -7.27 -1.09 15.88
N HIS A 109 -7.87 -0.63 16.99
CA HIS A 109 -7.63 -1.15 18.32
C HIS A 109 -8.80 -2.03 18.79
N GLU A 110 -8.49 -3.14 19.45
CA GLU A 110 -9.50 -4.11 19.95
C GLU A 110 -10.52 -4.59 18.91
N GLY A 111 -10.11 -4.61 17.64
CA GLY A 111 -10.95 -5.08 16.53
C GLY A 111 -12.00 -4.07 16.05
N ARG A 112 -11.84 -2.78 16.35
CA ARG A 112 -12.69 -1.69 15.86
C ARG A 112 -11.84 -0.46 15.52
N VAL A 113 -12.43 0.52 14.85
CA VAL A 113 -11.80 1.83 14.69
C VAL A 113 -11.77 2.56 16.04
N ASP A 114 -10.59 2.99 16.46
CA ASP A 114 -10.36 3.88 17.59
C ASP A 114 -10.43 5.34 17.09
N TRP A 115 -11.59 5.95 17.28
CA TRP A 115 -11.88 7.31 16.79
C TRP A 115 -11.07 8.39 17.49
N ASP A 116 -10.74 8.19 18.77
CA ASP A 116 -9.95 9.15 19.54
C ASP A 116 -8.51 9.17 19.03
N ARG A 117 -7.92 8.00 18.75
CA ARG A 117 -6.61 7.89 18.11
C ARG A 117 -6.61 8.50 16.71
N LEU A 118 -7.60 8.17 15.90
CA LEU A 118 -7.72 8.73 14.55
C LEU A 118 -7.83 10.25 14.58
N ALA A 119 -8.66 10.80 15.47
CA ALA A 119 -8.82 12.25 15.64
C ALA A 119 -7.53 12.92 16.11
N ALA A 120 -6.82 12.31 17.07
CA ALA A 120 -5.52 12.80 17.53
C ALA A 120 -4.49 12.84 16.39
N LEU A 121 -4.45 11.80 15.55
CA LEU A 121 -3.54 11.74 14.41
C LEU A 121 -3.89 12.78 13.35
N VAL A 122 -5.16 12.93 12.99
CA VAL A 122 -5.61 13.96 12.04
C VAL A 122 -5.28 15.36 12.56
N LYS A 123 -5.47 15.63 13.85
CA LYS A 123 -5.05 16.88 14.48
C LYS A 123 -3.54 17.10 14.38
N ALA A 124 -2.75 16.03 14.52
CA ALA A 124 -1.31 16.12 14.47
C ALA A 124 -0.77 16.34 13.04
N VAL A 125 -1.25 15.60 12.03
CA VAL A 125 -0.63 15.62 10.69
C VAL A 125 -1.46 16.27 9.58
N GLY A 126 -2.76 16.45 9.82
CA GLY A 126 -3.75 16.86 8.84
C GLY A 126 -4.27 15.69 8.01
N ARG A 127 -5.58 15.69 7.68
CA ARG A 127 -6.19 14.59 6.90
C ARG A 127 -5.53 14.43 5.53
N GLN A 128 -5.10 15.54 4.92
CA GLN A 128 -4.48 15.61 3.59
C GLN A 128 -3.09 14.96 3.52
N ARG A 129 -2.57 14.46 4.65
CA ARG A 129 -1.30 13.74 4.74
C ARG A 129 -1.44 12.39 5.44
N LEU A 130 -2.67 11.89 5.56
CA LEU A 130 -2.99 10.62 6.18
C LEU A 130 -3.59 9.66 5.14
N VAL A 131 -3.05 8.46 5.07
CA VAL A 131 -3.61 7.32 4.35
C VAL A 131 -4.04 6.27 5.37
N LEU A 132 -5.24 5.71 5.20
CA LEU A 132 -5.67 4.57 5.99
C LEU A 132 -5.43 3.29 5.18
N ASP A 133 -4.59 2.40 5.72
CA ASP A 133 -4.45 1.06 5.19
C ASP A 133 -5.54 0.17 5.80
N LEU A 134 -6.36 -0.39 4.93
CA LEU A 134 -7.46 -1.31 5.25
C LEU A 134 -7.14 -2.70 4.71
N SER A 135 -6.01 -3.25 5.17
CA SER A 135 -5.62 -4.63 4.95
C SER A 135 -6.80 -5.56 5.28
N CYS A 136 -7.24 -6.37 4.31
CA CYS A 136 -8.47 -7.13 4.44
C CYS A 136 -8.31 -8.58 3.97
N ARG A 137 -9.17 -9.44 4.54
CA ARG A 137 -9.29 -10.87 4.20
C ARG A 137 -10.74 -11.24 3.99
N ARG A 138 -10.98 -12.16 3.07
CA ARG A 138 -12.32 -12.65 2.77
C ARG A 138 -12.77 -13.65 3.83
N ARG A 139 -14.00 -13.47 4.33
CA ARG A 139 -14.70 -14.44 5.17
C ARG A 139 -16.13 -14.58 4.66
N GLY A 140 -16.42 -15.68 3.96
CA GLY A 140 -17.68 -15.83 3.23
C GLY A 140 -17.74 -14.88 2.03
N THR A 141 -18.76 -14.03 1.99
CA THR A 141 -18.98 -13.02 0.93
C THR A 141 -18.37 -11.66 1.27
N ASP A 142 -17.89 -11.49 2.50
CA ASP A 142 -17.49 -10.22 3.08
C ASP A 142 -15.98 -10.13 3.23
N TYR A 143 -15.45 -8.90 3.17
CA TYR A 143 -14.04 -8.58 3.37
C TYR A 143 -13.86 -7.87 4.70
N PHE A 144 -13.15 -8.48 5.64
CA PHE A 144 -12.93 -7.92 6.97
C PHE A 144 -11.55 -7.29 7.05
N VAL A 145 -11.46 -6.12 7.68
CA VAL A 145 -10.17 -5.53 8.03
C VAL A 145 -9.47 -6.48 9.00
N VAL A 146 -8.19 -6.73 8.77
CA VAL A 146 -7.33 -7.56 9.58
C VAL A 146 -6.13 -6.76 10.08
N THR A 147 -5.72 -7.06 11.31
CA THR A 147 -4.60 -6.40 12.00
C THR A 147 -3.62 -7.46 12.50
N ASP A 148 -2.54 -7.02 13.16
CA ASP A 148 -1.50 -7.90 13.72
C ASP A 148 -0.96 -8.89 12.69
N ARG A 149 -0.24 -8.35 11.70
CA ARG A 149 0.32 -9.12 10.57
C ARG A 149 -0.73 -10.00 9.88
N TRP A 150 -1.93 -9.45 9.73
CA TRP A 150 -3.08 -10.07 9.07
C TRP A 150 -3.67 -11.31 9.75
N GLN A 151 -3.31 -11.54 11.01
CA GLN A 151 -3.75 -12.70 11.78
C GLN A 151 -5.07 -12.44 12.52
N LYS A 152 -5.33 -11.20 12.95
CA LYS A 152 -6.48 -10.85 13.78
C LYS A 152 -7.57 -10.13 12.98
N PHE A 153 -8.69 -10.81 12.78
CA PHE A 153 -9.90 -10.20 12.22
C PHE A 153 -10.47 -9.13 13.16
N THR A 154 -10.84 -8.00 12.57
CA THR A 154 -11.64 -6.96 13.24
C THR A 154 -13.14 -7.21 13.00
N GLN A 155 -13.98 -6.37 13.60
CA GLN A 155 -15.42 -6.33 13.35
C GLN A 155 -15.77 -5.43 12.16
N GLU A 156 -14.78 -4.73 11.60
CA GLU A 156 -14.97 -3.78 10.51
C GLU A 156 -14.89 -4.51 9.18
N THR A 157 -15.96 -4.40 8.39
CA THR A 157 -16.02 -4.96 7.04
C THR A 157 -15.86 -3.85 6.02
N ILE A 158 -15.13 -4.08 4.94
CA ILE A 158 -15.08 -3.19 3.79
C ILE A 158 -16.49 -3.13 3.17
N ARG A 159 -17.16 -2.00 3.38
CA ARG A 159 -18.52 -1.71 2.92
C ARG A 159 -18.69 -0.19 2.74
N PRO A 160 -19.69 0.29 1.99
CA PRO A 160 -19.90 1.71 1.73
C PRO A 160 -19.89 2.58 2.98
N GLU A 161 -20.61 2.17 4.03
CA GLU A 161 -20.80 2.98 5.23
C GLU A 161 -19.50 3.18 6.00
N LEU A 162 -18.63 2.16 6.03
CA LEU A 162 -17.31 2.26 6.65
C LEU A 162 -16.40 3.19 5.85
N LEU A 163 -16.37 3.01 4.52
CA LEU A 163 -15.51 3.81 3.63
C LEU A 163 -15.92 5.29 3.62
N GLU A 164 -17.22 5.59 3.58
CA GLU A 164 -17.75 6.95 3.68
C GLU A 164 -17.37 7.61 5.01
N ARG A 165 -17.52 6.88 6.13
CA ARG A 165 -17.18 7.39 7.46
C ARG A 165 -15.67 7.66 7.58
N LEU A 166 -14.83 6.73 7.11
CA LEU A 166 -13.37 6.87 7.19
C LEU A 166 -12.82 7.94 6.24
N ALA A 167 -13.45 8.15 5.08
CA ALA A 167 -13.00 9.13 4.09
C ALA A 167 -13.03 10.59 4.59
N GLN A 168 -13.76 10.84 5.67
CA GLN A 168 -13.75 12.15 6.34
C GLN A 168 -12.43 12.43 7.08
N TRP A 169 -11.63 11.39 7.35
CA TRP A 169 -10.45 11.44 8.22
C TRP A 169 -9.13 11.23 7.47
N CYS A 170 -9.13 10.84 6.21
CA CYS A 170 -7.92 10.62 5.43
C CYS A 170 -8.03 11.18 4.00
N ASP A 171 -6.90 11.26 3.32
CA ASP A 171 -6.80 11.72 1.94
C ASP A 171 -6.96 10.58 0.94
N GLU A 172 -6.52 9.37 1.34
CA GLU A 172 -6.51 8.19 0.48
C GLU A 172 -6.72 6.90 1.30
N PHE A 173 -7.24 5.87 0.65
CA PHE A 173 -7.23 4.50 1.15
C PHE A 173 -6.16 3.65 0.47
N LEU A 174 -5.48 2.82 1.24
CA LEU A 174 -4.66 1.72 0.74
C LEU A 174 -5.34 0.40 1.11
N ILE A 175 -5.86 -0.33 0.12
CA ILE A 175 -6.56 -1.61 0.35
C ILE A 175 -5.62 -2.75 0.00
N HIS A 176 -5.06 -3.40 1.03
CA HIS A 176 -4.26 -4.62 0.86
C HIS A 176 -5.15 -5.86 0.87
N ALA A 177 -5.21 -6.58 -0.26
CA ALA A 177 -5.92 -7.85 -0.41
C ALA A 177 -5.01 -9.01 0.01
N VAL A 178 -4.97 -9.27 1.32
CA VAL A 178 -3.99 -10.18 1.94
C VAL A 178 -4.03 -11.60 1.36
N ASP A 179 -5.22 -12.11 1.05
CA ASP A 179 -5.37 -13.50 0.58
C ASP A 179 -4.72 -13.74 -0.80
N VAL A 180 -4.41 -12.67 -1.56
CA VAL A 180 -3.67 -12.76 -2.84
C VAL A 180 -2.30 -12.07 -2.83
N GLU A 181 -1.91 -11.46 -1.71
CA GLU A 181 -0.70 -10.64 -1.57
C GLU A 181 0.59 -11.43 -1.84
N GLY A 182 1.45 -10.87 -2.70
CA GLY A 182 2.70 -11.51 -3.13
C GLY A 182 2.57 -12.80 -3.94
N LEU A 183 1.37 -13.35 -4.16
CA LEU A 183 1.20 -14.65 -4.83
C LEU A 183 1.41 -14.61 -6.35
N CYS A 184 1.33 -13.43 -6.98
CA CYS A 184 1.37 -13.26 -8.44
C CYS A 184 0.38 -14.19 -9.17
N ARG A 185 -0.81 -14.42 -8.60
CA ARG A 185 -1.84 -15.31 -9.17
C ARG A 185 -3.01 -14.57 -9.82
N GLY A 186 -3.03 -13.25 -9.73
CA GLY A 186 -4.12 -12.39 -10.18
C GLY A 186 -4.73 -11.62 -9.01
N ILE A 187 -5.41 -10.53 -9.35
CA ILE A 187 -6.13 -9.65 -8.42
C ILE A 187 -7.40 -10.33 -7.88
N ASP A 188 -7.92 -9.84 -6.77
CA ASP A 188 -9.30 -10.13 -6.35
C ASP A 188 -10.28 -9.21 -7.11
N ALA A 189 -10.79 -9.70 -8.23
CA ALA A 189 -11.69 -8.96 -9.10
C ALA A 189 -13.00 -8.52 -8.41
N GLU A 190 -13.54 -9.35 -7.51
CA GLU A 190 -14.77 -9.01 -6.79
C GLU A 190 -14.54 -7.86 -5.81
N LEU A 191 -13.42 -7.88 -5.09
CA LEU A 191 -13.04 -6.77 -4.21
C LEU A 191 -12.82 -5.48 -5.01
N VAL A 192 -12.09 -5.54 -6.14
CA VAL A 192 -11.84 -4.35 -6.97
C VAL A 192 -13.14 -3.76 -7.51
N GLU A 193 -14.08 -4.59 -7.98
CA GLU A 193 -15.39 -4.11 -8.43
C GLU A 193 -16.18 -3.43 -7.30
N LYS A 194 -16.17 -4.01 -6.10
CA LYS A 194 -16.80 -3.43 -4.90
C LYS A 194 -16.16 -2.08 -4.54
N LEU A 195 -14.83 -2.02 -4.46
CA LEU A 195 -14.09 -0.79 -4.18
C LEU A 195 -14.37 0.29 -5.22
N GLY A 196 -14.38 -0.08 -6.49
CA GLY A 196 -14.76 0.80 -7.59
C GLY A 196 -16.08 1.48 -7.29
N ARG A 197 -17.10 0.75 -6.84
CA ARG A 197 -18.44 1.31 -6.53
C ARG A 197 -18.50 2.10 -5.23
N TRP A 198 -17.73 1.73 -4.21
CA TRP A 198 -17.95 2.17 -2.84
C TRP A 198 -17.01 3.27 -2.34
N THR A 199 -15.87 3.48 -2.99
CA THR A 199 -14.84 4.40 -2.51
C THR A 199 -15.15 5.86 -2.90
N PRO A 200 -15.23 6.79 -1.92
CA PRO A 200 -15.55 8.19 -2.21
C PRO A 200 -14.30 9.09 -2.40
N ILE A 201 -13.11 8.56 -2.12
CA ILE A 201 -11.81 9.27 -2.18
C ILE A 201 -10.79 8.42 -2.94
N PRO A 202 -9.63 8.98 -3.33
CA PRO A 202 -8.56 8.21 -3.94
C PRO A 202 -8.30 6.90 -3.19
N THR A 203 -8.17 5.82 -3.94
CA THR A 203 -7.96 4.49 -3.37
C THR A 203 -6.96 3.73 -4.22
N THR A 204 -5.97 3.16 -3.54
CA THR A 204 -4.98 2.27 -4.14
C THR A 204 -5.24 0.85 -3.66
N TYR A 205 -5.39 -0.09 -4.58
CA TYR A 205 -5.42 -1.52 -4.29
C TYR A 205 -4.00 -2.10 -4.39
N ALA A 206 -3.61 -2.95 -3.44
CA ALA A 206 -2.44 -3.82 -3.57
C ALA A 206 -2.82 -5.27 -3.27
N GLY A 207 -2.23 -6.19 -4.04
CA GLY A 207 -2.37 -7.62 -3.82
C GLY A 207 -2.54 -8.43 -5.11
N GLY A 208 -1.60 -9.33 -5.37
CA GLY A 208 -1.79 -10.42 -6.35
C GLY A 208 -1.57 -10.09 -7.82
N ALA A 209 -1.30 -8.83 -8.18
CA ALA A 209 -0.97 -8.44 -9.55
C ALA A 209 0.15 -9.31 -10.13
N ARG A 210 -0.06 -9.80 -11.35
CA ARG A 210 0.82 -10.76 -12.04
C ARG A 210 1.22 -10.30 -13.44
N SER A 211 0.44 -9.42 -14.09
CA SER A 211 0.73 -8.97 -15.45
C SER A 211 0.20 -7.57 -15.71
N LEU A 212 0.60 -6.99 -16.86
CA LEU A 212 0.10 -5.68 -17.30
C LEU A 212 -1.43 -5.72 -17.53
N ALA A 213 -1.98 -6.89 -17.87
CA ALA A 213 -3.42 -7.05 -18.04
C ALA A 213 -4.20 -6.84 -16.73
N ASP A 214 -3.57 -7.04 -15.56
CA ASP A 214 -4.23 -6.72 -14.29
C ASP A 214 -4.39 -5.20 -14.10
N LEU A 215 -3.52 -4.35 -14.67
CA LEU A 215 -3.73 -2.90 -14.66
C LEU A 215 -4.96 -2.51 -15.47
N GLU A 216 -5.12 -3.12 -16.65
CA GLU A 216 -6.27 -2.92 -17.51
C GLU A 216 -7.56 -3.42 -16.84
N GLU A 217 -7.50 -4.59 -16.20
CA GLU A 217 -8.64 -5.18 -15.53
C GLU A 217 -9.06 -4.40 -14.28
N VAL A 218 -8.09 -3.94 -13.46
CA VAL A 218 -8.39 -3.05 -12.32
C VAL A 218 -8.98 -1.73 -12.80
N THR A 219 -8.47 -1.17 -13.90
CA THR A 219 -9.02 0.04 -14.52
C THR A 219 -10.50 -0.14 -14.88
N ARG A 220 -10.83 -1.28 -15.49
CA ARG A 220 -12.18 -1.63 -15.93
C ARG A 220 -13.12 -1.88 -14.75
N LEU A 221 -12.75 -2.78 -13.84
CA LEU A 221 -13.56 -3.18 -12.68
C LEU A 221 -13.71 -2.04 -11.67
N GLY A 222 -12.62 -1.31 -11.42
CA GLY A 222 -12.55 -0.15 -10.55
C GLY A 222 -13.18 1.11 -11.13
N GLN A 223 -13.78 1.05 -12.32
CA GLN A 223 -14.51 2.14 -12.98
C GLN A 223 -13.69 3.44 -13.10
N GLY A 224 -12.38 3.34 -13.38
CA GLY A 224 -11.57 4.56 -13.47
C GLY A 224 -11.04 5.12 -12.14
N ARG A 225 -11.35 4.49 -10.99
CA ARG A 225 -11.18 5.07 -9.64
C ARG A 225 -10.13 4.39 -8.73
N ILE A 226 -9.73 3.14 -9.00
CA ILE A 226 -8.87 2.33 -8.12
C ILE A 226 -7.44 2.15 -8.66
N ASP A 227 -6.46 2.88 -8.13
CA ASP A 227 -5.06 2.69 -8.54
C ASP A 227 -4.56 1.29 -8.18
N LEU A 228 -3.53 0.79 -8.89
CA LEU A 228 -2.98 -0.55 -8.65
C LEU A 228 -1.50 -0.48 -8.26
N THR A 229 -1.18 -1.07 -7.11
CA THR A 229 0.20 -1.34 -6.72
C THR A 229 0.69 -2.64 -7.34
N ILE A 230 1.91 -2.63 -7.88
CA ILE A 230 2.61 -3.83 -8.36
C ILE A 230 3.99 -3.89 -7.71
N GLY A 231 4.23 -4.94 -6.93
CA GLY A 231 5.52 -5.24 -6.30
C GLY A 231 6.19 -6.45 -6.95
N SER A 232 5.99 -7.64 -6.37
CA SER A 232 6.71 -8.87 -6.67
C SER A 232 6.69 -9.35 -8.13
N ALA A 233 5.70 -8.91 -8.93
CA ALA A 233 5.65 -9.23 -10.35
C ALA A 233 6.62 -8.40 -11.21
N LEU A 234 7.15 -7.28 -10.70
CA LEU A 234 8.05 -6.39 -11.43
C LEU A 234 9.46 -6.98 -11.58
N ASP A 235 10.03 -6.82 -12.76
CA ASP A 235 11.42 -7.18 -13.09
C ASP A 235 12.48 -6.51 -12.21
N ILE A 236 12.25 -5.26 -11.77
CA ILE A 236 13.13 -4.54 -10.83
C ILE A 236 13.18 -5.18 -9.42
N PHE A 237 12.28 -6.13 -9.14
CA PHE A 237 12.26 -6.96 -7.94
C PHE A 237 12.43 -8.46 -8.25
N GLY A 238 13.00 -8.81 -9.40
CA GLY A 238 13.25 -10.20 -9.80
C GLY A 238 12.01 -10.96 -10.30
N GLY A 239 10.86 -10.28 -10.43
CA GLY A 239 9.66 -10.83 -11.04
C GLY A 239 9.78 -10.95 -12.56
N THR A 240 8.91 -11.74 -13.17
CA THR A 240 8.84 -11.91 -14.65
C THR A 240 7.48 -11.55 -15.22
N GLY A 241 6.55 -11.11 -14.38
CA GLY A 241 5.16 -10.86 -14.75
C GLY A 241 4.94 -9.52 -15.45
N VAL A 242 5.68 -8.48 -15.02
CA VAL A 242 5.55 -7.12 -15.54
C VAL A 242 6.94 -6.50 -15.68
N ARG A 243 7.25 -5.94 -16.85
CA ARG A 243 8.42 -5.07 -16.97
C ARG A 243 8.10 -3.70 -16.39
N TYR A 244 8.94 -3.17 -15.52
CA TYR A 244 8.74 -1.85 -14.93
C TYR A 244 8.53 -0.75 -15.99
N ALA A 245 9.29 -0.81 -17.09
CA ALA A 245 9.15 0.13 -18.19
C ALA A 245 7.74 0.11 -18.83
N ASP A 246 7.09 -1.07 -18.90
CA ASP A 246 5.74 -1.19 -19.47
C ASP A 246 4.69 -0.59 -18.52
N ALA A 247 4.86 -0.77 -17.20
CA ALA A 247 3.99 -0.15 -16.20
C ALA A 247 4.12 1.38 -16.20
N VAL A 248 5.33 1.91 -16.37
CA VAL A 248 5.55 3.37 -16.56
C VAL A 248 4.92 3.85 -17.87
N ALA A 249 5.10 3.11 -18.96
CA ALA A 249 4.51 3.45 -20.25
C ALA A 249 2.98 3.44 -20.19
N PHE A 250 2.37 2.52 -19.43
CA PHE A 250 0.94 2.51 -19.17
C PHE A 250 0.47 3.82 -18.54
N ASN A 251 1.12 4.28 -17.47
CA ASN A 251 0.79 5.57 -16.83
C ASN A 251 0.92 6.75 -17.81
N ARG A 252 1.99 6.79 -18.62
CA ARG A 252 2.20 7.85 -19.60
C ARG A 252 1.09 7.89 -20.66
N ARG A 253 0.67 6.72 -21.18
CA ARG A 253 -0.46 6.61 -22.12
C ARG A 253 -1.75 7.11 -21.49
N CYS A 254 -2.03 6.70 -20.25
CA CYS A 254 -3.18 7.20 -19.51
C CYS A 254 -3.14 8.72 -19.40
N MET A 255 -2.04 9.33 -18.94
CA MET A 255 -1.92 10.78 -18.82
C MET A 255 -2.08 11.58 -20.12
N GLN A 256 -1.77 10.98 -21.29
CA GLN A 256 -1.92 11.61 -22.61
C GLN A 256 -3.35 11.57 -23.17
N MET A 257 -4.21 10.68 -22.67
CA MET A 257 -5.64 10.66 -23.02
C MET A 257 -6.43 11.76 -22.26
N ARG A 258 -5.74 12.80 -21.79
CA ARG A 258 -6.30 13.98 -21.13
C ARG A 258 -6.56 15.10 -22.13
#